data_AF-A0A651GSM2-F1
#
_entry.id   AF-A0A651GSM2-F1
#
_cell.length_a   1.000
_cell.length_b   1.000
_cell.length_c   1.000
_cell.angle_alpha   90.00
_cell.angle_beta   90.00
_cell.angle_gamma   90.00
#
_symmetry.space_group_name_H-M   'P 1'
#
loop_
_entity.id
_entity.type
_entity.pdbx_description
1 polymer ?
#
loop_
_entity_poly.entity_id
_entity_poly.type
_entity_poly.pdbx_seq_one_letter_code
_entity_poly.pdbx_strand_id
1 'polypeptide(L)'
;MEVFWLDEEVVAHRSDGLDGFELAVGGIKNCSRFLFAMFTAMEKLQRFITDFRIFADSVATEDFNDVIERCKTVLDGFIEVKKDAIMHERTVADRFNPFFIMGVSHRETIFHSRIIGELLRPTGTHGHQDLFLHSFFKCFHLEDFVQHITDSNWLVTLEKYTQGLGFIDIYLEHKKARKVILIENKLFATDQQDQLYRYYSFAKGRGFSDEDIRLIYLTNDGKAPSNLSMDETSAETLKRLADAGVFLKRSHARHTRFWIEKCLDRAEAERLKITLEYYLETLPNEI
;
A
#
# COMPACT_ATOMS: atom_id res chain seq x y z
N MET A 1 7.87 -41.84 -10.64
CA MET A 1 6.88 -40.77 -10.43
C MET A 1 7.20 -39.70 -11.46
N GLU A 2 6.59 -39.83 -12.64
CA GLU A 2 6.80 -38.94 -13.78
C GLU A 2 6.11 -37.59 -13.50
N VAL A 3 6.81 -36.50 -13.76
CA VAL A 3 6.26 -35.14 -13.68
C VAL A 3 6.00 -34.67 -15.11
N PHE A 4 4.74 -34.40 -15.40
CA PHE A 4 4.25 -33.84 -16.65
C PHE A 4 4.80 -32.43 -16.86
N TRP A 5 5.32 -32.17 -18.07
CA TRP A 5 5.49 -30.81 -18.60
C TRP A 5 4.18 -30.39 -19.25
N LEU A 6 3.64 -29.22 -18.86
CA LEU A 6 2.57 -28.55 -19.58
C LEU A 6 3.17 -27.38 -20.35
N ASP A 7 2.96 -27.39 -21.66
CA ASP A 7 3.27 -26.34 -22.62
C ASP A 7 2.55 -25.03 -22.29
N GLU A 8 3.27 -23.90 -22.34
CA GLU A 8 2.69 -22.59 -22.59
C GLU A 8 3.23 -22.05 -23.92
N GLU A 9 2.37 -22.08 -24.94
CA GLU A 9 2.56 -21.35 -26.19
C GLU A 9 2.54 -19.84 -25.93
N VAL A 10 3.68 -19.19 -26.20
CA VAL A 10 3.79 -17.73 -26.24
C VAL A 10 3.24 -17.23 -27.58
N VAL A 11 2.03 -16.68 -27.56
CA VAL A 11 1.51 -15.88 -28.68
C VAL A 11 2.09 -14.46 -28.59
N ALA A 12 3.00 -14.15 -29.50
CA ALA A 12 3.59 -12.83 -29.64
C ALA A 12 2.64 -11.86 -30.38
N HIS A 13 2.27 -10.76 -29.71
CA HIS A 13 1.80 -9.55 -30.40
C HIS A 13 2.72 -8.38 -30.09
N ARG A 14 3.21 -7.76 -31.17
CA ARG A 14 4.07 -6.57 -31.19
C ARG A 14 3.22 -5.31 -31.02
N SER A 15 3.65 -4.39 -30.15
CA SER A 15 3.82 -2.96 -30.49
C SER A 15 4.49 -2.20 -29.32
N ASP A 16 5.54 -1.48 -29.69
CA ASP A 16 6.04 -0.19 -29.17
C ASP A 16 6.30 -0.10 -27.65
N GLY A 17 7.53 -0.25 -27.16
CA GLY A 17 8.71 0.49 -27.60
C GLY A 17 9.09 1.61 -26.63
N LEU A 18 8.78 1.51 -25.32
CA LEU A 18 9.43 2.26 -24.22
C LEU A 18 9.25 1.56 -22.84
N ASP A 19 8.23 0.71 -22.68
CA ASP A 19 8.02 -0.12 -21.46
C ASP A 19 9.06 -1.24 -21.25
N GLY A 20 9.78 -1.61 -22.32
CA GLY A 20 10.80 -2.65 -22.27
C GLY A 20 11.99 -2.29 -21.38
N PHE A 21 12.28 -1.00 -21.15
CA PHE A 21 13.45 -0.59 -20.36
C PHE A 21 13.16 -0.58 -18.86
N GLU A 22 11.95 -0.21 -18.40
CA GLU A 22 11.58 -0.30 -16.98
C GLU A 22 11.20 -1.72 -16.54
N LEU A 23 10.56 -2.52 -17.42
CA LEU A 23 10.39 -3.96 -17.20
C LEU A 23 11.73 -4.70 -17.26
N ALA A 24 12.67 -4.29 -18.12
CA ALA A 24 14.03 -4.80 -18.08
C ALA A 24 14.76 -4.33 -16.81
N VAL A 25 14.65 -3.08 -16.36
CA VAL A 25 15.36 -2.60 -15.15
C VAL A 25 14.76 -3.19 -13.87
N GLY A 26 13.43 -3.36 -13.79
CA GLY A 26 12.74 -4.08 -12.71
C GLY A 26 13.04 -5.59 -12.73
N GLY A 27 13.06 -6.19 -13.94
CA GLY A 27 13.50 -7.56 -14.17
C GLY A 27 14.99 -7.76 -13.87
N ILE A 28 15.85 -6.77 -14.12
CA ILE A 28 17.29 -6.75 -13.83
C ILE A 28 17.51 -6.54 -12.33
N LYS A 29 16.72 -5.72 -11.64
CA LYS A 29 16.76 -5.56 -10.17
C LYS A 29 16.23 -6.79 -9.44
N ASN A 30 15.19 -7.43 -9.97
CA ASN A 30 14.69 -8.70 -9.43
C ASN A 30 15.66 -9.85 -9.76
N CYS A 31 16.24 -9.90 -10.97
CA CYS A 31 17.34 -10.79 -11.30
C CYS A 31 18.56 -10.50 -10.43
N SER A 32 18.92 -9.26 -10.13
CA SER A 32 20.09 -8.95 -9.30
C SER A 32 19.85 -9.33 -7.84
N ARG A 33 18.64 -9.14 -7.30
CA ARG A 33 18.26 -9.64 -5.97
C ARG A 33 18.20 -11.17 -5.93
N PHE A 34 17.70 -11.81 -6.99
CA PHE A 34 17.66 -13.27 -7.11
C PHE A 34 19.07 -13.85 -7.25
N LEU A 35 19.91 -13.27 -8.09
CA LEU A 35 21.32 -13.63 -8.27
C LEU A 35 22.10 -13.39 -6.98
N PHE A 36 21.84 -12.30 -6.25
CA PHE A 36 22.48 -12.02 -4.96
C PHE A 36 22.03 -13.02 -3.89
N ALA A 37 20.74 -13.35 -3.82
CA ALA A 37 20.21 -14.37 -2.92
C ALA A 37 20.76 -15.76 -3.27
N MET A 38 20.86 -16.09 -4.56
CA MET A 38 21.44 -17.33 -5.07
C MET A 38 22.93 -17.41 -4.76
N PHE A 39 23.68 -16.31 -4.94
CA PHE A 39 25.10 -16.24 -4.60
C PHE A 39 25.32 -16.38 -3.09
N THR A 40 24.52 -15.68 -2.29
CA THR A 40 24.51 -15.82 -0.81
C THR A 40 24.18 -17.26 -0.39
N ALA A 41 23.23 -17.91 -1.07
CA ALA A 41 22.88 -19.30 -0.81
C ALA A 41 24.01 -20.26 -1.21
N MET A 42 24.69 -20.01 -2.33
CA MET A 42 25.86 -20.78 -2.78
C MET A 42 27.04 -20.62 -1.82
N GLU A 43 27.32 -19.42 -1.33
CA GLU A 43 28.34 -19.19 -0.30
C GLU A 43 28.01 -19.93 1.00
N LYS A 44 26.76 -19.88 1.45
CA LYS A 44 26.30 -20.65 2.62
C LYS A 44 26.45 -22.15 2.40
N LEU A 45 26.13 -22.66 1.21
CA LEU A 45 26.27 -24.06 0.85
C LEU A 45 27.74 -24.48 0.80
N GLN A 46 28.62 -23.65 0.24
CA GLN A 46 30.05 -23.91 0.18
C GLN A 46 30.68 -23.91 1.57
N ARG A 47 30.24 -23.00 2.45
CA ARG A 47 30.65 -22.99 3.86
C ARG A 47 30.18 -24.26 4.57
N PHE A 48 28.92 -24.63 4.41
CA PHE A 48 28.37 -25.87 4.95
C PHE A 48 29.15 -27.11 4.47
N ILE A 49 29.47 -27.21 3.16
CA ILE A 49 30.26 -28.33 2.62
C ILE A 49 31.67 -28.35 3.23
N THR A 50 32.27 -27.19 3.44
CA THR A 50 33.60 -27.08 4.05
C THR A 50 33.56 -27.50 5.51
N ASP A 51 32.60 -26.99 6.27
CA ASP A 51 32.38 -27.34 7.67
C ASP A 51 32.04 -28.83 7.82
N PHE A 52 31.25 -29.38 6.90
CA PHE A 52 30.92 -30.81 6.84
C PHE A 52 32.14 -31.68 6.54
N ARG A 53 33.06 -31.22 5.67
CA ARG A 53 34.32 -31.94 5.42
C ARG A 53 35.22 -31.93 6.65
N ILE A 54 35.38 -30.78 7.30
CA ILE A 54 36.15 -30.65 8.55
C ILE A 54 35.57 -31.56 9.63
N PHE A 55 34.24 -31.59 9.74
CA PHE A 55 33.53 -32.52 10.61
C PHE A 55 33.84 -33.97 10.23
N ALA A 56 33.63 -34.36 8.96
CA ALA A 56 33.88 -35.72 8.48
C ALA A 56 35.33 -36.19 8.73
N ASP A 57 36.31 -35.29 8.59
CA ASP A 57 37.71 -35.57 8.86
C ASP A 57 37.98 -35.70 10.38
N SER A 58 37.29 -34.94 11.24
CA SER A 58 37.40 -35.09 12.70
C SER A 58 36.77 -36.38 13.23
N VAL A 59 35.72 -36.88 12.56
CA VAL A 59 35.11 -38.20 12.83
C VAL A 59 36.13 -39.34 12.68
N ALA A 60 37.14 -39.19 11.82
CA ALA A 60 38.19 -40.19 11.64
C ALA A 60 39.16 -40.29 12.84
N THR A 61 39.12 -39.33 13.77
CA THR A 61 40.03 -39.23 14.93
C THR A 61 39.33 -39.30 16.30
N GLU A 62 38.00 -39.21 16.33
CA GLU A 62 37.16 -39.34 17.53
C GLU A 62 36.42 -40.69 17.56
N ASP A 63 35.86 -41.08 18.72
CA ASP A 63 34.96 -42.23 18.76
C ASP A 63 33.75 -41.96 17.86
N PHE A 64 33.62 -42.77 16.81
CA PHE A 64 32.55 -42.69 15.83
C PHE A 64 31.15 -42.66 16.48
N ASN A 65 30.99 -43.26 17.67
CA ASN A 65 29.74 -43.23 18.42
C ASN A 65 29.41 -41.85 18.99
N ASP A 66 30.41 -41.11 19.49
CA ASP A 66 30.21 -39.76 20.05
C ASP A 66 29.78 -38.77 18.95
N VAL A 67 30.38 -38.94 17.77
CA VAL A 67 30.02 -38.19 16.56
C VAL A 67 28.56 -38.45 16.18
N ILE A 68 28.15 -39.73 16.11
CA ILE A 68 26.78 -40.12 15.80
C ILE A 68 25.81 -39.49 16.81
N GLU A 69 26.14 -39.50 18.10
CA GLU A 69 25.27 -38.99 19.15
C GLU A 69 25.10 -37.47 19.08
N ARG A 70 26.16 -36.73 18.74
CA ARG A 70 26.06 -35.29 18.44
C ARG A 70 25.22 -35.01 17.20
N CYS A 71 25.37 -35.81 16.13
CA CYS A 71 24.53 -35.69 14.94
C CYS A 71 23.05 -35.92 15.25
N LYS A 72 22.72 -36.93 16.06
CA LYS A 72 21.33 -37.16 16.51
C LYS A 72 20.81 -35.98 17.31
N THR A 73 21.59 -35.47 18.27
CA THR A 73 21.19 -34.32 19.09
C THR A 73 20.88 -33.09 18.22
N VAL A 74 21.72 -32.81 17.22
CA VAL A 74 21.50 -31.72 16.27
C VAL A 74 20.26 -31.97 15.41
N LEU A 75 20.06 -33.20 14.94
CA LEU A 75 18.90 -33.58 14.13
C LEU A 75 17.59 -33.46 14.93
N ASP A 76 17.58 -33.92 16.18
CA ASP A 76 16.43 -33.80 17.09
C ASP A 76 16.11 -32.32 17.36
N GLY A 77 17.13 -31.51 17.64
CA GLY A 77 16.98 -30.06 17.78
C GLY A 77 16.41 -29.40 16.52
N PHE A 78 16.87 -29.81 15.33
CA PHE A 78 16.32 -29.31 14.06
C PHE A 78 14.86 -29.74 13.85
N ILE A 79 14.50 -30.96 14.22
CA ILE A 79 13.12 -31.46 14.15
C ILE A 79 12.21 -30.63 15.05
N GLU A 80 12.62 -30.32 16.28
CA GLU A 80 11.84 -29.48 17.19
C GLU A 80 11.67 -28.05 16.67
N VAL A 81 12.74 -27.41 16.19
CA VAL A 81 12.65 -26.09 15.55
C VAL A 81 11.70 -26.10 14.35
N LYS A 82 11.74 -27.17 13.54
CA LYS A 82 10.82 -27.32 12.41
C LYS A 82 9.37 -27.51 12.85
N LYS A 83 9.11 -28.24 13.94
CA LYS A 83 7.77 -28.38 14.52
C LYS A 83 7.26 -27.03 15.03
N ASP A 84 8.09 -26.28 15.74
CA ASP A 84 7.73 -24.95 16.25
C ASP A 84 7.42 -23.99 15.10
N ALA A 85 8.22 -23.99 14.03
CA ALA A 85 7.95 -23.18 12.84
C ALA A 85 6.60 -23.55 12.18
N ILE A 86 6.30 -24.84 12.02
CA ILE A 86 5.02 -25.32 11.47
C ILE A 86 3.86 -24.92 12.39
N MET A 87 4.01 -25.06 13.71
CA MET A 87 2.98 -24.66 14.67
C MET A 87 2.75 -23.16 14.66
N HIS A 88 3.81 -22.37 14.52
CA HIS A 88 3.72 -20.92 14.35
C HIS A 88 2.96 -20.54 13.06
N GLU A 89 3.33 -21.11 11.91
CA GLU A 89 2.61 -20.88 10.64
C GLU A 89 1.12 -21.24 10.76
N ARG A 90 0.78 -22.33 11.45
CA ARG A 90 -0.61 -22.77 11.65
C ARG A 90 -1.42 -21.89 12.59
N THR A 91 -0.78 -21.23 13.56
CA THR A 91 -1.46 -20.43 14.59
C THR A 91 -1.54 -18.95 14.25
N VAL A 92 -0.55 -18.44 13.51
CA VAL A 92 -0.45 -17.01 13.18
C VAL A 92 -0.87 -16.74 11.74
N ALA A 93 -0.52 -17.61 10.80
CA ALA A 93 -0.75 -17.42 9.37
C ALA A 93 -0.32 -16.03 8.86
N ASP A 94 0.88 -15.59 9.27
CA ASP A 94 1.48 -14.27 8.99
C ASP A 94 1.54 -13.86 7.50
N ARG A 95 1.52 -14.83 6.58
CA ARG A 95 1.52 -14.59 5.13
C ARG A 95 0.14 -14.57 4.50
N PHE A 96 -0.91 -14.90 5.24
CA PHE A 96 -2.26 -14.95 4.71
C PHE A 96 -2.83 -13.54 4.68
N ASN A 97 -3.10 -13.01 3.48
CA ASN A 97 -3.81 -11.75 3.33
C ASN A 97 -4.86 -11.90 2.19
N PRO A 98 -6.16 -11.79 2.50
CA PRO A 98 -7.21 -12.00 1.51
C PRO A 98 -7.18 -10.96 0.37
N PHE A 99 -6.67 -9.74 0.60
CA PHE A 99 -6.60 -8.71 -0.43
C PHE A 99 -5.53 -9.01 -1.49
N PHE A 100 -4.41 -9.63 -1.08
CA PHE A 100 -3.41 -10.12 -2.02
C PHE A 100 -3.91 -11.32 -2.82
N ILE A 101 -4.60 -12.26 -2.16
CA ILE A 101 -5.17 -13.45 -2.82
C ILE A 101 -6.21 -13.05 -3.88
N MET A 102 -7.06 -12.06 -3.58
CA MET A 102 -8.05 -11.54 -4.54
C MET A 102 -7.42 -10.67 -5.65
N GLY A 103 -6.13 -10.32 -5.54
CA GLY A 103 -5.45 -9.47 -6.51
C GLY A 103 -6.01 -8.05 -6.59
N VAL A 104 -6.60 -7.52 -5.52
CA VAL A 104 -7.24 -6.18 -5.51
C VAL A 104 -6.34 -5.08 -4.96
N SER A 105 -5.22 -5.44 -4.33
CA SER A 105 -4.31 -4.49 -3.66
C SER A 105 -3.64 -3.46 -4.58
N HIS A 106 -3.68 -3.65 -5.91
CA HIS A 106 -3.15 -2.69 -6.87
C HIS A 106 -4.23 -1.72 -7.42
N ARG A 107 -5.48 -1.84 -6.95
CA ARG A 107 -6.63 -1.12 -7.53
C ARG A 107 -6.98 0.12 -6.70
N GLU A 108 -6.67 1.30 -7.23
CA GLU A 108 -6.91 2.58 -6.55
C GLU A 108 -8.40 2.82 -6.24
N THR A 109 -9.24 2.93 -7.27
CA THR A 109 -10.65 3.33 -7.11
C THR A 109 -11.50 2.22 -6.48
N ILE A 110 -11.39 0.98 -6.95
CA ILE A 110 -12.31 -0.10 -6.51
C ILE A 110 -11.90 -0.78 -5.20
N PHE A 111 -10.68 -0.56 -4.70
CA PHE A 111 -10.19 -1.14 -3.45
C PHE A 111 -9.78 -0.06 -2.45
N HIS A 112 -8.72 0.70 -2.71
CA HIS A 112 -8.23 1.71 -1.75
C HIS A 112 -9.27 2.80 -1.47
N SER A 113 -9.88 3.38 -2.50
CA SER A 113 -10.88 4.44 -2.31
C SER A 113 -12.13 3.93 -1.59
N ARG A 114 -12.51 2.65 -1.80
CA ARG A 114 -13.63 2.03 -1.06
C ARG A 114 -13.33 1.84 0.42
N ILE A 115 -12.15 1.32 0.77
CA ILE A 115 -11.74 1.15 2.17
C ILE A 115 -11.63 2.51 2.85
N ILE A 116 -10.91 3.46 2.24
CA ILE A 116 -10.75 4.81 2.79
C ILE A 116 -12.12 5.49 2.95
N GLY A 117 -12.97 5.46 1.92
CA GLY A 117 -14.29 6.08 1.98
C GLY A 117 -15.22 5.45 3.01
N GLU A 118 -15.13 4.13 3.23
CA GLU A 118 -15.89 3.45 4.28
C GLU A 118 -15.45 3.90 5.67
N LEU A 119 -14.14 3.98 5.92
CA LEU A 119 -13.58 4.43 7.21
C LEU A 119 -13.80 5.93 7.47
N LEU A 120 -13.94 6.74 6.42
CA LEU A 120 -14.25 8.16 6.54
C LEU A 120 -15.73 8.44 6.79
N ARG A 121 -16.62 7.46 6.62
CA ARG A 121 -18.07 7.65 6.76
C ARG A 121 -18.46 7.53 8.24
N PRO A 122 -18.99 8.58 8.89
CA PRO A 122 -19.43 8.47 10.28
C PRO A 122 -20.57 7.46 10.50
N THR A 123 -21.32 7.17 9.44
CA THR A 123 -22.37 6.14 9.39
C THR A 123 -21.90 4.83 8.72
N GLY A 124 -20.59 4.61 8.61
CA GLY A 124 -19.99 3.41 8.04
C GLY A 124 -20.25 2.17 8.89
N THR A 125 -20.18 1.02 8.25
CA THR A 125 -20.35 -0.33 8.84
C THR A 125 -19.23 -0.71 9.81
N HIS A 126 -18.13 0.06 9.83
CA HIS A 126 -17.05 -0.09 10.80
C HIS A 126 -17.48 0.24 12.25
N GLY A 127 -18.59 0.97 12.45
CA GLY A 127 -19.22 1.13 13.77
C GLY A 127 -18.51 2.06 14.76
N HIS A 128 -17.52 2.85 14.31
CA HIS A 128 -16.75 3.77 15.17
C HIS A 128 -17.18 5.23 15.05
N GLN A 129 -18.40 5.48 14.55
CA GLN A 129 -18.95 6.81 14.34
C GLN A 129 -17.93 7.70 13.60
N ASP A 130 -17.66 8.90 14.11
CA ASP A 130 -16.72 9.86 13.51
C ASP A 130 -15.25 9.68 13.94
N LEU A 131 -14.93 8.66 14.74
CA LEU A 131 -13.61 8.52 15.36
C LEU A 131 -12.47 8.47 14.35
N PHE A 132 -12.69 7.71 13.26
CA PHE A 132 -11.72 7.56 12.18
C PHE A 132 -11.66 8.81 11.29
N LEU A 133 -12.80 9.47 11.05
CA LEU A 133 -12.84 10.73 10.33
C LEU A 133 -12.10 11.85 11.07
N HIS A 134 -12.29 11.97 12.38
CA HIS A 134 -11.54 12.92 13.21
C HIS A 134 -10.04 12.61 13.24
N SER A 135 -9.68 11.32 13.31
CA SER A 135 -8.28 10.90 13.18
C SER A 135 -7.70 11.29 11.82
N PHE A 136 -8.47 11.13 10.74
CA PHE A 136 -8.07 11.50 9.38
C PHE A 136 -7.75 12.99 9.30
N PHE A 137 -8.64 13.86 9.81
CA PHE A 137 -8.38 15.30 9.79
C PHE A 137 -7.06 15.67 10.46
N LYS A 138 -6.70 14.98 11.55
CA LYS A 138 -5.42 15.20 12.24
C LYS A 138 -4.23 14.69 11.44
N CYS A 139 -4.28 13.43 11.02
CA CYS A 139 -3.19 12.80 10.28
C CYS A 139 -2.94 13.46 8.91
N PHE A 140 -3.96 14.08 8.31
CA PHE A 140 -3.85 14.77 7.02
C PHE A 140 -3.64 16.29 7.15
N HIS A 141 -3.48 16.81 8.37
CA HIS A 141 -3.26 18.24 8.66
C HIS A 141 -4.39 19.13 8.13
N LEU A 142 -5.62 18.81 8.54
CA LEU A 142 -6.86 19.48 8.14
C LEU A 142 -7.59 20.11 9.33
N GLU A 143 -6.99 20.13 10.52
CA GLU A 143 -7.63 20.63 11.74
C GLU A 143 -8.12 22.07 11.59
N ASP A 144 -7.28 22.97 11.06
CA ASP A 144 -7.65 24.37 10.84
C ASP A 144 -8.81 24.52 9.85
N PHE A 145 -8.91 23.60 8.88
CA PHE A 145 -9.98 23.61 7.88
C PHE A 145 -11.34 23.22 8.47
N VAL A 146 -11.33 22.34 9.48
CA VAL A 146 -12.54 21.82 10.12
C VAL A 146 -12.80 22.41 11.51
N GLN A 147 -11.97 23.33 12.00
CA GLN A 147 -12.00 23.83 13.38
C GLN A 147 -13.35 24.39 13.86
N HIS A 148 -14.17 24.92 12.94
CA HIS A 148 -15.50 25.48 13.24
C HIS A 148 -16.65 24.49 13.06
N ILE A 149 -16.35 23.27 12.60
CA ILE A 149 -17.33 22.20 12.42
C ILE A 149 -17.40 21.40 13.72
N THR A 150 -18.56 21.43 14.36
CA THR A 150 -18.79 20.80 15.68
C THR A 150 -19.58 19.49 15.59
N ASP A 151 -20.08 19.16 14.41
CA ASP A 151 -20.85 17.96 14.14
C ASP A 151 -20.19 17.14 13.03
N SER A 152 -20.54 15.86 12.95
CA SER A 152 -19.88 14.92 12.05
C SER A 152 -20.74 14.60 10.82
N ASN A 153 -21.58 15.53 10.36
CA ASN A 153 -22.48 15.32 9.21
C ASN A 153 -21.78 15.46 7.85
N TRP A 154 -20.63 14.79 7.70
CA TRP A 154 -19.90 14.69 6.45
C TRP A 154 -20.52 13.63 5.55
N LEU A 155 -20.91 14.03 4.33
CA LEU A 155 -21.37 13.11 3.30
C LEU A 155 -20.17 12.62 2.49
N VAL A 156 -19.90 11.31 2.54
CA VAL A 156 -18.86 10.65 1.73
C VAL A 156 -19.49 10.01 0.48
N THR A 157 -19.04 10.43 -0.70
CA THR A 157 -19.42 9.87 -2.00
C THR A 157 -18.16 9.36 -2.72
N LEU A 158 -18.20 8.12 -3.18
CA LEU A 158 -17.14 7.55 -4.03
C LEU A 158 -17.49 7.78 -5.50
N GLU A 159 -16.46 7.88 -6.34
CA GLU A 159 -16.61 8.04 -7.80
C GLU A 159 -17.62 9.15 -8.13
N LYS A 160 -17.44 10.33 -7.51
CA LYS A 160 -18.38 11.44 -7.66
C LYS A 160 -18.28 11.99 -9.08
N TYR A 161 -19.32 11.74 -9.87
CA TYR A 161 -19.43 12.28 -11.22
C TYR A 161 -19.46 13.83 -11.21
N THR A 162 -18.58 14.44 -11.99
CA THR A 162 -18.40 15.90 -12.09
C THR A 162 -18.98 16.47 -13.39
N GLN A 163 -20.14 15.98 -13.82
CA GLN A 163 -20.89 16.52 -14.97
C GLN A 163 -20.05 16.58 -16.28
N GLY A 164 -19.31 15.51 -16.57
CA GLY A 164 -18.49 15.40 -17.77
C GLY A 164 -17.02 15.74 -17.57
N LEU A 165 -16.63 16.23 -16.39
CA LEU A 165 -15.23 16.54 -16.06
C LEU A 165 -14.46 15.36 -15.44
N GLY A 166 -15.08 14.18 -15.31
CA GLY A 166 -14.49 12.98 -14.69
C GLY A 166 -15.23 12.49 -13.44
N PHE A 167 -14.51 11.72 -12.62
CA PHE A 167 -15.01 11.11 -11.39
C PHE A 167 -13.99 11.32 -10.27
N ILE A 168 -14.36 12.10 -9.25
CA ILE A 168 -13.51 12.27 -8.07
C ILE A 168 -13.56 10.96 -7.27
N ASP A 169 -12.41 10.36 -6.96
CA ASP A 169 -12.35 9.06 -6.27
C ASP A 169 -13.09 9.09 -4.92
N ILE A 170 -12.81 10.08 -4.08
CA ILE A 170 -13.47 10.27 -2.78
C ILE A 170 -13.84 11.75 -2.61
N TYR A 171 -15.13 11.99 -2.40
CA TYR A 171 -15.70 13.32 -2.24
C TYR A 171 -16.40 13.43 -0.88
N LEU A 172 -15.91 14.32 -0.02
CA LEU A 172 -16.48 14.62 1.28
C LEU A 172 -17.11 16.02 1.23
N GLU A 173 -18.39 16.13 1.61
CA GLU A 173 -19.10 17.42 1.66
C GLU A 173 -19.78 17.60 3.01
N HIS A 174 -19.47 18.72 3.68
CA HIS A 174 -20.17 19.17 4.86
C HIS A 174 -21.12 20.32 4.48
N LYS A 175 -22.37 19.98 4.20
CA LYS A 175 -23.36 20.90 3.60
C LYS A 175 -23.59 22.17 4.43
N LYS A 176 -23.75 22.03 5.75
CA LYS A 176 -24.08 23.14 6.67
C LYS A 176 -22.94 24.16 6.78
N ALA A 177 -21.70 23.67 6.86
CA ALA A 177 -20.50 24.51 6.96
C ALA A 177 -19.94 24.91 5.58
N ARG A 178 -20.57 24.45 4.50
CA ARG A 178 -20.13 24.65 3.11
C ARG A 178 -18.65 24.29 2.89
N LYS A 179 -18.20 23.15 3.43
CA LYS A 179 -16.82 22.65 3.21
C LYS A 179 -16.81 21.43 2.31
N VAL A 180 -15.76 21.30 1.49
CA VAL A 180 -15.55 20.16 0.61
C VAL A 180 -14.09 19.68 0.64
N ILE A 181 -13.92 18.36 0.70
CA ILE A 181 -12.63 17.69 0.51
C ILE A 181 -12.76 16.77 -0.70
N LEU A 182 -11.90 16.98 -1.68
CA LEU A 182 -11.80 16.18 -2.89
C LEU A 182 -10.50 15.40 -2.82
N ILE A 183 -10.55 14.07 -2.94
CA ILE A 183 -9.36 13.23 -2.90
C ILE A 183 -9.26 12.50 -4.24
N GLU A 184 -8.13 12.67 -4.91
CA GLU A 184 -7.69 11.82 -6.03
C GLU A 184 -6.62 10.87 -5.49
N ASN A 185 -6.83 9.57 -5.69
CA ASN A 185 -6.05 8.51 -5.08
C ASN A 185 -5.17 7.81 -6.11
N LYS A 186 -3.85 7.94 -6.01
CA LYS A 186 -2.88 7.44 -7.00
C LYS A 186 -1.78 6.58 -6.37
N LEU A 187 -1.89 5.27 -6.48
CA LEU A 187 -0.81 4.34 -6.09
C LEU A 187 -0.02 3.83 -7.29
N PHE A 188 -0.66 3.65 -8.45
CA PHE A 188 -0.09 2.94 -9.61
C PHE A 188 -0.52 3.52 -10.97
N ALA A 189 -1.64 4.24 -11.05
CA ALA A 189 -2.16 4.76 -12.30
C ALA A 189 -1.42 6.02 -12.74
N THR A 190 -1.34 6.20 -14.06
CA THR A 190 -0.87 7.44 -14.67
C THR A 190 -1.84 8.59 -14.41
N ASP A 191 -1.28 9.80 -14.40
CA ASP A 191 -2.09 11.01 -14.27
C ASP A 191 -2.94 11.20 -15.52
N GLN A 192 -4.25 11.43 -15.32
CA GLN A 192 -5.09 11.93 -16.38
C GLN A 192 -4.81 13.42 -16.56
N GLN A 193 -4.75 13.86 -17.80
CA GLN A 193 -4.51 15.28 -18.13
C GLN A 193 -5.47 16.18 -17.33
N ASP A 194 -4.98 17.27 -16.73
CA ASP A 194 -5.66 18.34 -16.01
C ASP A 194 -6.70 17.90 -14.96
N GLN A 195 -6.61 16.67 -14.45
CA GLN A 195 -7.64 16.07 -13.60
C GLN A 195 -7.90 16.88 -12.32
N LEU A 196 -6.83 17.26 -11.62
CA LEU A 196 -6.90 18.06 -10.39
C LEU A 196 -7.48 19.46 -10.64
N TYR A 197 -7.10 20.09 -11.75
CA TYR A 197 -7.65 21.40 -12.14
C TYR A 197 -9.14 21.31 -12.46
N ARG A 198 -9.57 20.26 -13.17
CA ARG A 198 -11.00 20.01 -13.44
C ARG A 198 -11.82 19.85 -12.17
N TYR A 199 -11.30 19.13 -11.17
CA TYR A 199 -12.00 18.93 -9.89
C TYR A 199 -12.10 20.21 -9.07
N TYR A 200 -11.02 20.98 -9.04
CA TYR A 200 -11.05 22.32 -8.45
C TYR A 200 -12.09 23.20 -9.15
N SER A 201 -12.09 23.24 -10.49
CA SER A 201 -13.06 23.99 -11.29
C SER A 201 -14.50 23.55 -11.05
N PHE A 202 -14.74 22.24 -10.89
CA PHE A 202 -16.04 21.70 -10.49
C PHE A 202 -16.49 22.23 -9.12
N ALA A 203 -15.60 22.26 -8.12
CA ALA A 203 -15.93 22.83 -6.81
C ALA A 203 -16.21 24.34 -6.90
N LYS A 204 -15.43 25.11 -7.67
CA LYS A 204 -15.68 26.54 -7.92
C LYS A 204 -17.03 26.76 -8.60
N GLY A 205 -17.37 25.95 -9.60
CA GLY A 205 -18.66 26.00 -10.29
C GLY A 205 -19.86 25.68 -9.39
N ARG A 206 -19.65 24.92 -8.31
CA ARG A 206 -20.65 24.68 -7.24
C ARG A 206 -20.71 25.81 -6.19
N GLY A 207 -19.95 26.89 -6.38
CA GLY A 207 -19.97 28.07 -5.51
C GLY A 207 -19.15 27.93 -4.23
N PHE A 208 -18.16 27.03 -4.19
CA PHE A 208 -17.21 26.95 -3.08
C PHE A 208 -16.08 27.99 -3.28
N SER A 209 -15.73 28.68 -2.20
CA SER A 209 -14.57 29.57 -2.17
C SER A 209 -13.28 28.77 -1.89
N ASP A 210 -12.10 29.39 -2.04
CA ASP A 210 -10.81 28.69 -1.86
C ASP A 210 -10.66 28.19 -0.41
N GLU A 211 -11.11 28.97 0.57
CA GLU A 211 -11.18 28.60 1.99
C GLU A 211 -12.15 27.45 2.30
N ASP A 212 -13.05 27.13 1.38
CA ASP A 212 -14.03 26.04 1.51
C ASP A 212 -13.55 24.72 0.90
N ILE A 213 -12.41 24.73 0.20
CA ILE A 213 -11.93 23.61 -0.59
C ILE A 213 -10.64 23.04 0.01
N ARG A 214 -10.56 21.72 0.09
CA ARG A 214 -9.30 20.99 0.17
C ARG A 214 -9.24 19.98 -0.96
N LEU A 215 -8.29 20.16 -1.86
CA LEU A 215 -8.00 19.23 -2.94
C LEU A 215 -6.78 18.42 -2.55
N ILE A 216 -6.96 17.14 -2.26
CA ILE A 216 -5.91 16.22 -1.83
C ILE A 216 -5.53 15.34 -3.00
N TYR A 217 -4.25 15.40 -3.38
CA TYR A 217 -3.64 14.43 -4.27
C TYR A 217 -2.82 13.45 -3.43
N LEU A 218 -3.33 12.22 -3.33
CA LEU A 218 -2.82 11.19 -2.45
C LEU A 218 -2.02 10.19 -3.27
N THR A 219 -0.69 10.31 -3.25
CA THR A 219 0.22 9.42 -3.98
C THR A 219 0.93 8.43 -3.06
N ASN A 220 1.71 7.47 -3.58
CA ASN A 220 2.53 6.60 -2.73
C ASN A 220 3.45 7.38 -1.79
N ASP A 221 4.19 8.35 -2.31
CA ASP A 221 5.27 9.08 -1.63
C ASP A 221 5.03 10.59 -1.51
N GLY A 222 3.87 11.09 -1.92
CA GLY A 222 3.54 12.52 -1.84
C GLY A 222 4.15 13.37 -2.96
N LYS A 223 4.60 12.73 -4.05
CA LYS A 223 5.08 13.41 -5.25
C LYS A 223 4.02 14.33 -5.85
N ALA A 224 4.52 15.36 -6.53
CA ALA A 224 3.68 16.22 -7.35
C ALA A 224 3.15 15.45 -8.57
N PRO A 225 1.96 15.81 -9.07
CA PRO A 225 1.45 15.28 -10.33
C PRO A 225 2.43 15.60 -11.46
N SER A 226 2.45 14.75 -12.49
CA SER A 226 3.39 14.89 -13.59
C SER A 226 3.14 16.15 -14.41
N ASN A 227 4.20 16.89 -14.75
CA ASN A 227 4.10 18.05 -15.64
C ASN A 227 3.54 17.68 -17.03
N LEU A 228 3.65 16.41 -17.44
CA LEU A 228 3.12 15.91 -18.72
C LEU A 228 1.60 15.86 -18.75
N SER A 229 0.97 15.79 -17.57
CA SER A 229 -0.48 15.80 -17.43
C SER A 229 -1.07 17.20 -17.26
N MET A 230 -0.28 18.28 -17.42
CA MET A 230 -0.73 19.64 -17.12
C MET A 230 -0.32 20.64 -18.20
N ASP A 231 -1.26 21.49 -18.58
CA ASP A 231 -0.89 22.73 -19.28
C ASP A 231 -0.27 23.74 -18.29
N GLU A 232 0.40 24.77 -18.83
CA GLU A 232 1.11 25.79 -18.04
C GLU A 232 0.17 26.50 -17.07
N THR A 233 -1.05 26.81 -17.52
CA THR A 233 -2.09 27.48 -16.71
C THR A 233 -2.52 26.63 -15.52
N SER A 234 -2.70 25.33 -15.73
CA SER A 234 -3.09 24.36 -14.70
C SER A 234 -1.98 24.16 -13.69
N ALA A 235 -0.73 24.06 -14.14
CA ALA A 235 0.44 23.95 -13.28
C ALA A 235 0.60 25.20 -12.38
N GLU A 236 0.50 26.41 -12.96
CA GLU A 236 0.55 27.66 -12.20
C GLU A 236 -0.59 27.78 -11.20
N THR A 237 -1.80 27.37 -11.60
CA THR A 237 -2.97 27.38 -10.73
C THR A 237 -2.78 26.45 -9.53
N LEU A 238 -2.33 25.21 -9.74
CA LEU A 238 -2.10 24.26 -8.65
C LEU A 238 -0.98 24.72 -7.73
N LYS A 239 0.06 25.38 -8.26
CA LYS A 239 1.10 26.00 -7.43
C LYS A 239 0.51 27.08 -6.52
N ARG A 240 -0.27 28.02 -7.07
CA ARG A 240 -0.97 29.05 -6.28
C ARG A 240 -1.88 28.43 -5.22
N LEU A 241 -2.59 27.37 -5.58
CA LEU A 241 -3.47 26.66 -4.65
C LEU A 241 -2.70 25.92 -3.55
N ALA A 242 -1.50 25.41 -3.84
CA ALA A 242 -0.63 24.82 -2.84
C ALA A 242 -0.14 25.88 -1.84
N ASP A 243 0.31 27.02 -2.34
CA ASP A 243 0.77 28.15 -1.52
C ASP A 243 -0.35 28.70 -0.62
N ALA A 244 -1.61 28.64 -1.10
CA ALA A 244 -2.80 29.02 -0.34
C ALA A 244 -3.35 27.91 0.58
N GLY A 245 -2.72 26.73 0.63
CA GLY A 245 -3.18 25.60 1.45
C GLY A 245 -4.47 24.93 0.98
N VAL A 246 -4.91 25.20 -0.25
CA VAL A 246 -6.09 24.60 -0.89
C VAL A 246 -5.73 23.26 -1.52
N PHE A 247 -4.59 23.20 -2.21
CA PHE A 247 -4.08 21.97 -2.83
C PHE A 247 -3.03 21.31 -1.92
N LEU A 248 -3.27 20.05 -1.57
CA LEU A 248 -2.46 19.31 -0.63
C LEU A 248 -1.93 18.03 -1.29
N LYS A 249 -0.60 17.88 -1.29
CA LYS A 249 0.04 16.61 -1.61
C LYS A 249 0.14 15.77 -0.35
N ARG A 250 -0.33 14.53 -0.41
CA ARG A 250 -0.30 13.58 0.70
C ARG A 250 0.24 12.25 0.19
N SER A 251 0.75 11.46 1.13
CA SER A 251 1.45 10.21 0.86
C SER A 251 0.72 9.07 1.54
N HIS A 252 0.54 7.95 0.85
CA HIS A 252 0.10 6.70 1.48
C HIS A 252 1.13 6.18 2.47
N ALA A 253 2.41 6.18 2.09
CA ALA A 253 3.51 5.67 2.91
C ALA A 253 3.58 6.37 4.27
N ARG A 254 3.26 7.67 4.31
CA ARG A 254 3.26 8.47 5.53
C ARG A 254 1.86 8.70 6.12
N HIS A 255 0.98 9.38 5.39
CA HIS A 255 -0.27 9.91 5.94
C HIS A 255 -1.35 8.84 6.07
N THR A 256 -1.61 8.06 5.01
CA THR A 256 -2.62 6.99 5.07
C THR A 256 -2.18 5.89 6.02
N ARG A 257 -0.92 5.43 5.93
CA ARG A 257 -0.35 4.42 6.83
C ARG A 257 -0.49 4.84 8.29
N PHE A 258 0.02 6.02 8.65
CA PHE A 258 -0.08 6.54 10.02
C PHE A 258 -1.53 6.70 10.47
N TRP A 259 -2.43 7.14 9.59
CA TRP A 259 -3.85 7.21 9.91
C TRP A 259 -4.47 5.84 10.18
N ILE A 260 -4.18 4.83 9.37
CA ILE A 260 -4.67 3.46 9.56
C ILE A 260 -4.12 2.86 10.84
N GLU A 261 -2.85 3.10 11.19
CA GLU A 261 -2.28 2.71 12.49
C GLU A 261 -3.05 3.35 13.66
N LYS A 262 -3.42 4.64 13.55
CA LYS A 262 -4.27 5.31 14.56
C LYS A 262 -5.69 4.77 14.59
N CYS A 263 -6.23 4.29 13.48
CA CYS A 263 -7.50 3.58 13.44
C CYS A 263 -7.37 2.22 14.15
N LEU A 264 -6.27 1.49 13.93
CA LEU A 264 -6.00 0.21 14.57
C LEU A 264 -5.87 0.34 16.10
N ASP A 265 -5.12 1.35 16.58
CA ASP A 265 -4.98 1.69 18.01
C ASP A 265 -6.34 1.89 18.71
N ARG A 266 -7.36 2.31 17.95
CA ARG A 266 -8.69 2.67 18.45
C ARG A 266 -9.78 1.68 18.11
N ALA A 267 -9.51 0.72 17.23
CA ALA A 267 -10.48 -0.26 16.81
C ALA A 267 -10.78 -1.22 17.98
N GLU A 268 -12.04 -1.42 18.31
CA GLU A 268 -12.43 -2.34 19.40
C GLU A 268 -12.73 -3.74 18.87
N ALA A 269 -13.42 -3.83 17.73
CA ALA A 269 -13.87 -5.09 17.16
C ALA A 269 -12.72 -5.85 16.47
N GLU A 270 -12.51 -7.11 16.86
CA GLU A 270 -11.43 -7.95 16.33
C GLU A 270 -11.46 -8.08 14.80
N ARG A 271 -12.64 -8.29 14.23
CA ARG A 271 -12.81 -8.36 12.75
C ARG A 271 -12.32 -7.11 12.04
N LEU A 272 -12.45 -5.94 12.67
CA LEU A 272 -12.03 -4.67 12.10
C LEU A 272 -10.52 -4.51 12.23
N LYS A 273 -9.94 -4.87 13.38
CA LYS A 273 -8.48 -4.86 13.58
C LYS A 273 -7.78 -5.70 12.52
N ILE A 274 -8.18 -6.96 12.37
CA ILE A 274 -7.64 -7.88 11.36
C ILE A 274 -7.78 -7.30 9.95
N THR A 275 -8.92 -6.69 9.62
CA THR A 275 -9.14 -6.06 8.31
C THR A 275 -8.21 -4.86 8.09
N LEU A 276 -8.00 -4.03 9.13
CA LEU A 276 -7.10 -2.87 9.06
C LEU A 276 -5.64 -3.30 8.97
N GLU A 277 -5.23 -4.37 9.65
CA GLU A 277 -3.89 -4.98 9.53
C GLU A 277 -3.66 -5.47 8.10
N TYR A 278 -4.59 -6.24 7.53
CA TYR A 278 -4.49 -6.66 6.13
C TYR A 278 -4.44 -5.48 5.17
N TYR A 279 -5.20 -4.41 5.43
CA TYR A 279 -5.15 -3.22 4.59
C TYR A 279 -3.82 -2.47 4.74
N LEU A 280 -3.29 -2.37 5.96
CA LEU A 280 -2.01 -1.72 6.27
C LEU A 280 -0.85 -2.39 5.53
N GLU A 281 -0.87 -3.71 5.36
CA GLU A 281 0.10 -4.45 4.55
C GLU A 281 0.05 -4.10 3.06
N THR A 282 -1.11 -3.67 2.54
CA THR A 282 -1.24 -3.26 1.12
C THR A 282 -0.67 -1.88 0.83
N LEU A 283 -0.43 -1.06 1.86
CA LEU A 283 0.09 0.29 1.71
C LEU A 283 1.62 0.28 1.55
N PRO A 284 2.21 1.24 0.81
CA PRO A 284 3.67 1.36 0.74
C PRO A 284 4.28 1.65 2.12
N ASN A 285 5.53 1.24 2.33
CA ASN A 285 6.33 1.63 3.50
C ASN A 285 7.02 2.97 3.25
N GLU A 286 7.35 3.70 4.31
CA GLU A 286 8.29 4.83 4.19
C GLU A 286 9.65 4.30 3.72
N ILE A 287 10.23 4.97 2.71
CA ILE A 287 11.55 4.66 2.13
C ILE A 287 12.61 5.46 2.87
#